data_AF-A0A536JQW4-F1
#
_entry.id   AF-A0A536JQW4-F1
#
_cell.length_a   1.000
_cell.length_b   1.000
_cell.length_c   1.000
_cell.angle_alpha   90.00
_cell.angle_beta   90.00
_cell.angle_gamma   90.00
#
_symmetry.space_group_name_H-M   'P 1'
#
loop_
_entity.id
_entity.type
_entity.pdbx_description
1 polymer ?
#
loop_
_entity_poly.entity_id
_entity_poly.type
_entity_poly.pdbx_seq_one_letter_code
_entity_poly.pdbx_strand_id
1 'polypeptide(L)'
;MTRAVVWLAVAMLLVACETPSSRAAPKPATPQSIILQPGDLPGMHRCDTSGEVTAVLNLEKIRKSPAYDMNATEWEQWKRQGAIAASFAVYGRTAADCAAASGSTTGAPQGGLVVGLVVQFRDTNGAALNYRRDSTLMGLGPRDIRFIELAGGTTTFGQATGLGADSALGSAQVAGADYFVARWQNRGFQSEFIGYDMAFEDADNAVKDVNRRILRA
;
A
#
# COMPACT_ATOMS: atom_id res chain seq x y z
N MET A 1 -22.33 -85.40 5.29
CA MET A 1 -20.86 -85.38 5.35
C MET A 1 -20.36 -84.28 4.41
N THR A 2 -19.39 -83.46 4.87
CA THR A 2 -18.48 -82.54 4.12
C THR A 2 -19.11 -81.42 3.27
N ARG A 3 -19.08 -80.14 3.69
CA ARG A 3 -17.99 -79.11 3.66
C ARG A 3 -17.56 -78.66 2.25
N ALA A 4 -17.75 -77.35 1.96
CA ALA A 4 -16.87 -76.40 1.23
C ALA A 4 -17.73 -75.39 0.42
N VAL A 5 -17.78 -74.07 0.63
CA VAL A 5 -16.78 -72.96 0.56
C VAL A 5 -17.20 -71.97 -0.55
N VAL A 6 -17.56 -70.75 -0.12
CA VAL A 6 -17.23 -69.42 -0.70
C VAL A 6 -17.81 -69.02 -2.08
N TRP A 7 -18.53 -67.89 -2.14
CA TRP A 7 -18.04 -66.64 -2.76
C TRP A 7 -18.92 -65.42 -2.44
N LEU A 8 -18.26 -64.40 -1.90
CA LEU A 8 -18.70 -63.03 -1.64
C LEU A 8 -19.00 -62.28 -2.95
N ALA A 9 -20.03 -61.43 -2.96
CA ALA A 9 -20.00 -60.10 -3.59
C ALA A 9 -21.19 -59.25 -3.10
N VAL A 10 -21.03 -58.63 -1.92
CA VAL A 10 -21.94 -57.58 -1.45
C VAL A 10 -21.55 -56.29 -2.16
N ALA A 11 -22.42 -55.82 -3.07
CA ALA A 11 -22.30 -54.55 -3.74
C ALA A 11 -22.49 -53.41 -2.72
N MET A 12 -21.40 -52.73 -2.34
CA MET A 12 -21.47 -51.47 -1.60
C MET A 12 -21.85 -50.35 -2.55
N LEU A 13 -23.10 -49.89 -2.44
CA LEU A 13 -23.57 -48.62 -2.96
C LEU A 13 -22.93 -47.48 -2.14
N LEU A 14 -21.79 -46.98 -2.58
CA LEU A 14 -21.24 -45.71 -2.11
C LEU A 14 -22.03 -44.57 -2.74
N VAL A 15 -23.05 -44.10 -2.03
CA VAL A 15 -23.65 -42.78 -2.26
C VAL A 15 -22.62 -41.75 -1.79
N ALA A 16 -21.84 -41.22 -2.72
CA ALA A 16 -21.01 -40.05 -2.47
C ALA A 16 -21.94 -38.85 -2.22
N CYS A 17 -22.06 -38.44 -0.96
CA CYS A 17 -22.57 -37.11 -0.62
C CYS A 17 -21.55 -36.08 -1.14
N GLU A 18 -21.76 -35.56 -2.35
CA GLU A 18 -21.12 -34.33 -2.79
C GLU A 18 -21.66 -33.19 -1.92
N THR A 19 -20.93 -32.88 -0.85
CA THR A 19 -21.12 -31.65 -0.12
C THR A 19 -20.82 -30.49 -1.07
N PRO A 20 -21.75 -29.53 -1.26
CA PRO A 20 -21.45 -28.34 -2.04
C PRO A 20 -20.28 -27.66 -1.37
N SER A 21 -19.14 -27.62 -2.06
CA SER A 21 -17.99 -26.83 -1.62
C SER A 21 -18.41 -25.37 -1.74
N SER A 22 -18.95 -24.82 -0.65
CA SER A 22 -19.22 -23.40 -0.50
C SER A 22 -17.88 -22.67 -0.60
N ARG A 23 -17.52 -22.25 -1.82
CA ARG A 23 -16.45 -21.26 -2.03
C ARG A 23 -16.82 -20.06 -1.18
N ALA A 24 -16.07 -19.83 -0.10
CA ALA A 24 -16.18 -18.62 0.68
C ALA A 24 -16.06 -17.42 -0.26
N ALA A 25 -17.00 -16.48 -0.15
CA ALA A 25 -16.93 -15.24 -0.92
C ALA A 25 -15.56 -14.58 -0.68
N PRO A 26 -14.90 -14.03 -1.72
CA PRO A 26 -13.65 -13.31 -1.55
C PRO A 26 -13.82 -12.24 -0.47
N LYS A 27 -12.87 -12.17 0.47
CA LYS A 27 -12.89 -11.10 1.48
C LYS A 27 -12.82 -9.75 0.75
N PRO A 28 -13.59 -8.74 1.19
CA PRO A 28 -13.49 -7.39 0.63
C PRO A 28 -12.05 -6.89 0.73
N ALA A 29 -11.57 -6.24 -0.32
CA ALA A 29 -10.24 -5.66 -0.29
C ALA A 29 -10.17 -4.55 0.76
N THR A 30 -9.11 -4.60 1.57
CA THR A 30 -8.77 -3.58 2.55
C THR A 30 -7.49 -2.85 2.12
N PRO A 31 -7.25 -1.61 2.60
CA PRO A 31 -5.97 -0.93 2.41
C PRO A 31 -4.76 -1.82 2.72
N GLN A 32 -4.82 -2.63 3.78
CA GLN A 32 -3.74 -3.54 4.18
C GLN A 32 -3.46 -4.63 3.14
N SER A 33 -4.49 -5.11 2.44
CA SER A 33 -4.36 -6.10 1.38
C SER A 33 -3.89 -5.51 0.05
N ILE A 34 -3.99 -4.19 -0.11
CA ILE A 34 -3.66 -3.46 -1.34
C ILE A 34 -2.26 -2.87 -1.30
N ILE A 35 -1.90 -2.24 -0.18
CA ILE A 35 -0.60 -1.58 0.02
C ILE A 35 0.56 -2.56 -0.22
N LEU A 36 1.77 -2.02 -0.33
CA LEU A 36 3.02 -2.77 -0.45
C LEU A 36 3.04 -4.03 0.43
N GLN A 37 3.24 -5.17 -0.23
CA GLN A 37 3.31 -6.51 0.35
C GLN A 37 4.76 -7.01 0.34
N PRO A 38 5.08 -8.02 1.18
CA PRO A 38 6.36 -8.72 1.07
C PRO A 38 6.59 -9.23 -0.37
N GLY A 39 7.77 -8.92 -0.91
CA GLY A 39 8.16 -9.30 -2.28
C GLY A 39 7.96 -8.19 -3.33
N ASP A 40 7.17 -7.14 -3.04
CA ASP A 40 7.00 -6.01 -3.97
C ASP A 40 8.28 -5.17 -4.10
N LEU A 41 9.16 -5.23 -3.10
CA LEU A 41 10.40 -4.46 -3.00
C LEU A 41 11.58 -5.40 -2.75
N PRO A 42 12.38 -5.72 -3.77
CA PRO A 42 13.54 -6.59 -3.64
C PRO A 42 14.54 -6.06 -2.60
N GLY A 43 15.00 -6.93 -1.69
CA GLY A 43 16.03 -6.59 -0.70
C GLY A 43 15.58 -5.66 0.42
N MET A 44 14.30 -5.31 0.50
CA MET A 44 13.73 -4.51 1.59
C MET A 44 12.83 -5.34 2.50
N HIS A 45 12.74 -4.93 3.77
CA HIS A 45 11.86 -5.52 4.76
C HIS A 45 10.91 -4.48 5.34
N ARG A 46 9.74 -4.93 5.76
CA ARG A 46 8.71 -4.07 6.35
C ARG A 46 9.17 -3.63 7.74
N CYS A 47 9.12 -2.33 7.99
CA CYS A 47 9.45 -1.75 9.29
C CYS A 47 8.26 -1.82 10.26
N ASP A 48 8.54 -1.89 11.57
CA ASP A 48 7.54 -1.95 12.64
C ASP A 48 6.64 -0.71 12.76
N THR A 49 7.01 0.39 12.10
CA THR A 49 6.21 1.62 12.00
C THR A 49 5.06 1.50 10.99
N SER A 50 4.98 0.38 10.27
CA SER A 50 3.92 0.09 9.30
C SER A 50 2.66 -0.46 9.96
N GLY A 51 1.50 -0.19 9.37
CA GLY A 51 0.22 -0.78 9.80
C GLY A 51 -0.97 0.06 9.37
N GLU A 52 -2.15 -0.25 9.91
CA GLU A 52 -3.31 0.63 9.80
C GLU A 52 -2.97 2.01 10.38
N VAL A 53 -3.40 3.10 9.74
CA VAL A 53 -3.10 4.47 10.16
C VAL A 53 -3.53 4.71 11.62
N THR A 54 -4.66 4.17 12.06
CA THR A 54 -5.09 4.26 13.47
C THR A 54 -4.08 3.61 14.43
N ALA A 55 -3.47 2.48 14.06
CA ALA A 55 -2.45 1.82 14.86
C ALA A 55 -1.13 2.61 14.85
N VAL A 56 -0.75 3.16 13.70
CA VAL A 56 0.43 4.02 13.57
C VAL A 56 0.29 5.28 14.42
N LEU A 57 -0.85 5.98 14.36
CA LEU A 57 -1.14 7.15 15.19
C LEU A 57 -1.11 6.81 16.69
N ASN A 58 -1.63 5.65 17.09
CA ASN A 58 -1.55 5.20 18.48
C ASN A 58 -0.08 4.96 18.91
N LEU A 59 0.74 4.37 18.04
CA LEU A 59 2.16 4.18 18.30
C LEU A 59 2.90 5.52 18.41
N GLU A 60 2.63 6.46 17.51
CA GLU A 60 3.17 7.83 17.55
C GLU A 60 2.82 8.53 18.86
N LYS A 61 1.57 8.42 19.31
CA LYS A 61 1.10 8.97 20.59
C LYS A 61 1.87 8.39 21.78
N ILE A 62 1.99 7.06 21.84
CA ILE A 62 2.71 6.34 22.92
C ILE A 62 4.17 6.76 22.95
N ARG A 63 4.80 6.89 21.78
CA ARG A 63 6.21 7.29 21.63
C ARG A 63 6.43 8.80 21.77
N LYS A 64 5.37 9.60 21.94
CA LYS A 64 5.42 11.07 21.97
C LYS A 64 6.10 11.65 20.73
N SER A 65 5.79 11.09 19.56
CA SER A 65 6.30 11.60 18.29
C SER A 65 5.83 13.04 18.07
N PRO A 66 6.71 13.96 17.64
CA PRO A 66 6.32 15.34 17.32
C PRO A 66 5.36 15.42 16.12
N ALA A 67 5.25 14.35 15.31
CA ALA A 67 4.33 14.30 14.17
C ALA A 67 2.88 13.92 14.56
N TYR A 68 2.65 13.42 15.78
CA TYR A 68 1.36 12.84 16.17
C TYR A 68 0.18 13.81 15.98
N ASP A 69 0.26 15.02 16.53
CA ASP A 69 -0.86 15.97 16.51
C ASP A 69 -1.23 16.38 15.08
N MET A 70 -0.23 16.54 14.21
CA MET A 70 -0.41 16.84 12.80
C MET A 70 -1.06 15.66 12.07
N ASN A 71 -0.47 14.46 12.16
CA ASN A 71 -0.97 13.27 11.48
C ASN A 71 -2.38 12.89 11.96
N ALA A 72 -2.68 13.03 13.25
CA ALA A 72 -4.01 12.78 13.80
C ALA A 72 -5.04 13.80 13.27
N THR A 73 -4.66 15.07 13.17
CA THR A 73 -5.52 16.11 12.60
C THR A 73 -5.80 15.87 11.12
N GLU A 74 -4.77 15.52 10.34
CA GLU A 74 -4.90 15.12 8.94
C GLU A 74 -5.84 13.92 8.80
N TRP A 75 -5.68 12.89 9.63
CA TRP A 75 -6.55 11.72 9.59
C TRP A 75 -8.02 12.05 9.87
N GLU A 76 -8.30 12.89 10.86
CA GLU A 76 -9.66 13.37 11.12
C GLU A 76 -10.23 14.18 9.94
N GLN A 77 -9.39 14.98 9.28
CA GLN A 77 -9.79 15.71 8.07
C GLN A 77 -10.13 14.76 6.92
N TRP A 78 -9.30 13.76 6.65
CA TRP A 78 -9.56 12.78 5.59
C TRP A 78 -10.82 11.96 5.87
N LYS A 79 -11.09 11.60 7.13
CA LYS A 79 -12.37 10.96 7.52
C LYS A 79 -13.58 11.84 7.22
N ARG A 80 -13.50 13.15 7.50
CA ARG A 80 -14.55 14.12 7.11
C ARG A 80 -14.72 14.21 5.60
N GLN A 81 -13.68 13.91 4.84
CA GLN A 81 -13.68 13.86 3.37
C GLN A 81 -14.12 12.50 2.80
N GLY A 82 -14.50 11.55 3.66
CA GLY A 82 -15.06 10.27 3.26
C GLY A 82 -14.08 9.10 3.33
N ALA A 83 -12.86 9.28 3.84
CA ALA A 83 -11.97 8.16 4.15
C ALA A 83 -12.58 7.29 5.27
N ILE A 84 -12.44 5.96 5.13
CA ILE A 84 -12.99 4.97 6.08
C ILE A 84 -11.93 4.04 6.66
N ALA A 85 -10.85 3.80 5.92
CA ALA A 85 -9.72 2.99 6.35
C ALA A 85 -8.46 3.45 5.62
N ALA A 86 -7.30 3.24 6.24
CA ALA A 86 -6.03 3.56 5.62
C ALA A 86 -4.92 2.68 6.19
N SER A 87 -4.00 2.26 5.34
CA SER A 87 -2.77 1.59 5.76
C SER A 87 -1.57 2.40 5.32
N PHE A 88 -0.56 2.39 6.18
CA PHE A 88 0.73 3.02 5.98
C PHE A 88 1.80 1.93 6.01
N ALA A 89 2.75 2.00 5.08
CA ALA A 89 3.81 1.02 4.97
C ALA A 89 5.15 1.72 4.85
N VAL A 90 6.11 1.26 5.63
CA VAL A 90 7.50 1.67 5.54
C VAL A 90 8.33 0.42 5.31
N TYR A 91 9.23 0.48 4.33
CA TYR A 91 10.18 -0.58 4.01
C TYR A 91 11.59 0.00 3.98
N GLY A 92 12.53 -0.67 4.63
CA GLY A 92 13.94 -0.29 4.64
C GLY A 92 14.83 -1.47 4.25
N ARG A 93 16.06 -1.20 3.78
CA ARG A 93 17.07 -2.26 3.60
C ARG A 93 17.68 -2.67 4.93
N THR A 94 17.89 -1.71 5.83
CA THR A 94 18.46 -1.92 7.16
C THR A 94 17.56 -1.39 8.27
N ALA A 95 17.83 -1.77 9.52
CA ALA A 95 17.17 -1.20 10.68
C ALA A 95 17.38 0.33 10.79
N ALA A 96 18.52 0.84 10.30
CA ALA A 96 18.80 2.28 10.28
C ALA A 96 17.90 3.01 9.28
N ASP A 97 17.65 2.42 8.11
CA ASP A 97 16.72 2.98 7.12
C ASP A 97 15.29 3.02 7.69
N CYS A 98 14.87 1.94 8.36
CA CYS A 98 13.59 1.92 9.06
C CYS A 98 13.47 2.99 10.15
N ALA A 99 14.56 3.30 10.85
CA ALA A 99 14.57 4.37 11.85
C ALA A 99 14.47 5.76 11.20
N ALA A 100 15.00 5.95 10.00
CA ALA A 100 14.96 7.23 9.28
C ALA A 100 13.52 7.70 8.98
N ALA A 101 12.57 6.78 8.74
CA ALA A 101 11.16 7.12 8.57
C ALA A 101 10.50 7.75 9.80
N SER A 102 11.08 7.53 10.99
CA SER A 102 10.59 8.06 12.26
C SER A 102 11.37 9.27 12.78
N GLY A 103 12.49 9.60 12.11
CA GLY A 103 13.37 10.70 12.49
C GLY A 103 12.97 12.01 11.82
N SER A 104 13.05 13.11 12.57
CA SER A 104 12.91 14.49 12.06
C SER A 104 14.15 14.97 11.27
N THR A 105 15.01 14.06 10.81
CA THR A 105 16.26 14.40 10.14
C THR A 105 15.97 14.84 8.71
N THR A 106 16.34 16.07 8.38
CA THR A 106 16.29 16.60 7.02
C THR A 106 17.45 16.04 6.22
N GLY A 107 17.24 14.89 5.58
CA GLY A 107 18.18 14.28 4.65
C GLY A 107 17.59 12.99 4.09
N ALA A 108 17.76 12.75 2.78
CA ALA A 108 17.36 11.50 2.16
C ALA A 108 18.11 10.34 2.86
N PRO A 109 17.42 9.28 3.32
CA PRO A 109 18.12 8.09 3.80
C PRO A 109 18.94 7.50 2.65
N GLN A 110 20.24 7.34 2.87
CA GLN A 110 21.21 6.86 1.86
C GLN A 110 21.27 5.33 1.72
N GLY A 111 20.37 4.58 2.39
CA GLY A 111 20.37 3.11 2.37
C GLY A 111 19.17 2.48 1.68
N GLY A 112 18.22 3.28 1.19
CA GLY A 112 16.99 2.77 0.59
C GLY A 112 15.83 2.75 1.59
N LEU A 113 14.87 3.65 1.38
CA LEU A 113 13.63 3.72 2.17
C LEU A 113 12.45 3.84 1.22
N VAL A 114 11.38 3.12 1.50
CA VAL A 114 10.10 3.29 0.82
C VAL A 114 9.02 3.58 1.84
N VAL A 115 8.18 4.57 1.53
CA VAL A 115 7.00 4.92 2.29
C VAL A 115 5.80 4.86 1.35
N GLY A 116 4.76 4.14 1.77
CA GLY A 116 3.50 4.02 1.04
C GLY A 116 2.31 4.31 1.92
N LEU A 117 1.25 4.85 1.33
CA LEU A 117 -0.04 5.07 1.96
C LEU A 117 -1.13 4.63 0.98
N VAL A 118 -2.09 3.87 1.47
CA VAL A 118 -3.32 3.53 0.74
C VAL A 118 -4.49 3.93 1.61
N VAL A 119 -5.40 4.72 1.06
CA VAL A 119 -6.61 5.17 1.76
C VAL A 119 -7.83 4.71 0.99
N GLN A 120 -8.75 4.06 1.70
CA GLN A 120 -10.07 3.69 1.21
C GLN A 120 -11.08 4.77 1.57
N PHE A 121 -11.89 5.14 0.60
CA PHE A 121 -13.02 6.04 0.72
C PHE A 121 -14.34 5.27 0.60
N ARG A 122 -15.42 5.88 1.07
CA ARG A 122 -16.79 5.32 0.97
C ARG A 122 -17.18 5.00 -0.47
N ASP A 123 -16.73 5.81 -1.42
CA ASP A 123 -17.01 5.66 -2.84
C ASP A 123 -15.89 6.27 -3.70
N THR A 124 -15.97 6.01 -5.00
CA THR A 124 -14.99 6.47 -6.00
C THR A 124 -14.99 7.99 -6.15
N ASN A 125 -16.15 8.65 -6.00
CA ASN A 125 -16.26 10.09 -6.15
C ASN A 125 -15.54 10.81 -5.01
N GLY A 126 -15.68 10.32 -3.77
CA GLY A 126 -14.97 10.82 -2.60
C GLY A 126 -13.46 10.69 -2.76
N ALA A 127 -12.97 9.53 -3.22
CA ALA A 127 -11.56 9.32 -3.50
C ALA A 127 -11.04 10.31 -4.57
N ALA A 128 -11.74 10.43 -5.70
CA ALA A 128 -11.34 11.32 -6.80
C ALA A 128 -11.37 12.81 -6.38
N LEU A 129 -12.37 13.22 -5.60
CA LEU A 129 -12.44 14.57 -5.04
C LEU A 129 -11.29 14.84 -4.07
N ASN A 130 -10.90 13.86 -3.27
CA ASN A 130 -9.76 14.02 -2.36
C ASN A 130 -8.43 14.11 -3.11
N TYR A 131 -8.23 13.27 -4.13
CA TYR A 131 -7.03 13.28 -4.96
C TYR A 131 -6.75 14.66 -5.60
N ARG A 132 -7.81 15.38 -6.00
CA ARG A 132 -7.68 16.72 -6.59
C ARG A 132 -7.43 17.84 -5.57
N ARG A 133 -7.51 17.56 -4.27
CA ARG A 133 -7.21 18.53 -3.21
C ARG A 133 -5.72 18.53 -2.90
N ASP A 134 -5.24 19.67 -2.42
CA ASP A 134 -3.91 19.79 -1.81
C ASP A 134 -3.93 19.29 -0.36
N SER A 135 -4.34 18.03 -0.16
CA SER A 135 -4.42 17.38 1.15
C SER A 135 -3.21 16.47 1.36
N THR A 136 -2.67 16.46 2.58
CA THR A 136 -1.63 15.52 3.02
C THR A 136 -2.16 14.58 4.09
N LEU A 137 -1.58 13.38 4.16
CA LEU A 137 -1.76 12.45 5.27
C LEU A 137 -0.44 11.71 5.52
N MET A 138 0.00 11.66 6.77
CA MET A 138 1.30 11.06 7.15
C MET A 138 2.48 11.74 6.43
N GLY A 139 2.33 13.04 6.10
CA GLY A 139 3.32 13.80 5.35
C GLY A 139 3.42 13.47 3.84
N LEU A 140 2.51 12.67 3.29
CA LEU A 140 2.47 12.33 1.85
C LEU A 140 1.39 13.15 1.14
N GLY A 141 1.66 13.61 -0.08
CA GLY A 141 0.65 14.26 -0.92
C GLY A 141 1.21 15.02 -2.14
N PRO A 142 0.43 15.96 -2.72
CA PRO A 142 0.80 16.66 -3.96
C PRO A 142 2.13 17.44 -3.89
N ARG A 143 2.54 17.85 -2.70
CA ARG A 143 3.83 18.53 -2.46
C ARG A 143 5.04 17.71 -2.91
N ASP A 144 4.94 16.38 -2.92
CA ASP A 144 6.05 15.49 -3.26
C ASP A 144 6.33 15.54 -4.79
N ILE A 145 5.27 15.63 -5.61
CA ILE A 145 5.42 15.89 -7.06
C ILE A 145 6.03 17.27 -7.31
N ARG A 146 5.54 18.29 -6.60
CA ARG A 146 6.08 19.65 -6.71
C ARG A 146 7.55 19.73 -6.31
N PHE A 147 7.97 18.94 -5.32
CA PHE A 147 9.38 18.83 -4.94
C PHE A 147 10.22 18.29 -6.10
N ILE A 148 9.76 17.25 -6.80
CA ILE A 148 10.44 16.73 -8.00
C ILE A 148 10.58 17.80 -9.08
N GLU A 149 9.52 18.55 -9.37
CA GLU A 149 9.56 19.65 -10.36
C GLU A 149 10.59 20.71 -9.98
N LEU A 150 10.59 21.14 -8.71
CA LEU A 150 11.53 22.14 -8.19
C LEU A 150 12.98 21.64 -8.18
N ALA A 151 13.19 20.33 -8.03
CA ALA A 151 14.49 19.69 -8.12
C ALA A 151 14.99 19.52 -9.58
N GLY A 152 14.22 19.94 -10.58
CA GLY A 152 14.54 19.74 -11.99
C GLY A 152 14.39 18.29 -12.46
N GLY A 153 13.58 17.50 -11.73
CA GLY A 153 13.27 16.13 -12.07
C GLY A 153 12.28 15.98 -13.23
N THR A 154 11.92 14.72 -13.50
CA THR A 154 10.92 14.36 -14.53
C THR A 154 9.60 14.00 -13.87
N THR A 155 8.50 14.56 -14.38
CA THR A 155 7.15 14.23 -13.94
C THR A 155 6.28 13.73 -15.10
N THR A 156 5.46 12.72 -14.83
CA THR A 156 4.51 12.12 -15.76
C THR A 156 3.12 12.15 -15.14
N PHE A 157 2.09 12.44 -15.94
CA PHE A 157 0.71 12.59 -15.46
C PHE A 157 -0.28 11.76 -16.24
N GLY A 158 -1.39 11.42 -15.58
CA GLY A 158 -2.54 10.74 -16.14
C GLY A 158 -2.18 9.40 -16.78
N GLN A 159 -2.84 9.06 -17.89
CA GLN A 159 -2.72 7.74 -18.51
C GLN A 159 -1.28 7.33 -18.84
N ALA A 160 -0.38 8.29 -19.08
CA ALA A 160 1.02 8.04 -19.38
C ALA A 160 1.81 7.41 -18.21
N THR A 161 1.31 7.51 -16.97
CA THR A 161 1.94 6.86 -15.80
C THR A 161 1.71 5.35 -15.78
N GLY A 162 0.71 4.84 -16.50
CA GLY A 162 0.22 3.46 -16.36
C GLY A 162 -0.59 3.20 -15.07
N LEU A 163 -0.84 4.23 -14.25
CA LEU A 163 -1.61 4.14 -13.01
C LEU A 163 -3.05 4.65 -13.16
N GLY A 164 -3.43 5.22 -14.30
CA GLY A 164 -4.79 5.67 -14.60
C GLY A 164 -4.90 7.19 -14.82
N ALA A 165 -6.11 7.70 -15.06
CA ALA A 165 -6.33 9.11 -15.43
C ALA A 165 -5.98 10.08 -14.30
N ASP A 166 -6.32 9.74 -13.05
CA ASP A 166 -6.02 10.52 -11.86
C ASP A 166 -4.72 10.02 -11.24
N SER A 167 -3.60 10.33 -11.88
CA SER A 167 -2.29 9.90 -11.42
C SER A 167 -1.17 10.89 -11.77
N ALA A 168 -0.13 10.88 -10.95
CA ALA A 168 1.11 11.60 -11.19
C ALA A 168 2.28 10.76 -10.65
N LEU A 169 3.39 10.77 -11.38
CA LEU A 169 4.64 10.12 -11.03
C LEU A 169 5.76 11.13 -11.22
N GLY A 170 6.77 11.08 -10.38
CA GLY A 170 7.94 11.93 -10.46
C GLY A 170 9.21 11.18 -10.09
N SER A 171 10.32 11.56 -10.71
CA SER A 171 11.64 11.12 -10.28
C SER A 171 12.68 12.24 -10.42
N ALA A 172 13.61 12.30 -9.49
CA ALA A 172 14.70 13.26 -9.49
C ALA A 172 15.92 12.67 -8.79
N GLN A 173 17.09 13.24 -9.07
CA GLN A 173 18.27 13.02 -8.24
C GLN A 173 18.52 14.28 -7.42
N VAL A 174 18.52 14.16 -6.09
CA VAL A 174 18.71 15.29 -5.18
C VAL A 174 19.84 14.96 -4.22
N ALA A 175 20.87 15.81 -4.22
CA ALA A 175 22.06 15.63 -3.37
C ALA A 175 22.71 14.22 -3.50
N GLY A 176 22.66 13.64 -4.70
CA GLY A 176 23.24 12.33 -5.01
C GLY A 176 22.38 11.13 -4.60
N ALA A 177 21.16 11.34 -4.11
CA ALA A 177 20.19 10.29 -3.85
C ALA A 177 19.07 10.30 -4.90
N ASP A 178 18.63 9.12 -5.32
CA ASP A 178 17.52 8.98 -6.24
C ASP A 178 16.18 9.06 -5.48
N TYR A 179 15.26 9.82 -6.05
CA TYR A 179 13.91 10.00 -5.53
C TYR A 179 12.91 9.51 -6.56
N PHE A 180 11.92 8.77 -6.09
CA PHE A 180 10.74 8.39 -6.86
C PHE A 180 9.50 8.73 -6.03
N VAL A 181 8.53 9.37 -6.66
CA VAL A 181 7.24 9.66 -6.03
C VAL A 181 6.12 9.23 -6.97
N ALA A 182 5.05 8.67 -6.42
CA ALA A 182 3.85 8.39 -7.19
C ALA A 182 2.62 8.65 -6.34
N ARG A 183 1.61 9.21 -6.98
CA ARG A 183 0.31 9.45 -6.39
C ARG A 183 -0.78 9.16 -7.39
N TRP A 184 -1.77 8.37 -7.00
CA TRP A 184 -2.84 8.01 -7.91
C TRP A 184 -4.12 7.66 -7.17
N GLN A 185 -5.21 7.72 -7.93
CA GLN A 185 -6.52 7.34 -7.46
C GLN A 185 -7.14 6.39 -8.48
N ASN A 186 -7.69 5.28 -7.97
CA ASN A 186 -8.51 4.36 -8.75
C ASN A 186 -9.60 3.77 -7.84
N ARG A 187 -10.82 3.63 -8.38
CA ARG A 187 -11.99 3.15 -7.61
C ARG A 187 -12.14 3.95 -6.30
N GLY A 188 -12.56 3.30 -5.21
CA GLY A 188 -12.62 3.92 -3.89
C GLY A 188 -11.27 4.13 -3.20
N PHE A 189 -10.13 4.08 -3.89
CA PHE A 189 -8.81 4.13 -3.27
C PHE A 189 -7.95 5.28 -3.81
N GLN A 190 -7.27 5.98 -2.90
CA GLN A 190 -6.16 6.87 -3.21
C GLN A 190 -4.88 6.26 -2.65
N SER A 191 -3.77 6.41 -3.36
CA SER A 191 -2.47 5.89 -2.97
C SER A 191 -1.37 6.90 -3.19
N GLU A 192 -0.42 6.93 -2.27
CA GLU A 192 0.77 7.76 -2.29
C GLU A 192 1.98 6.85 -2.04
N PHE A 193 3.10 7.11 -2.71
CA PHE A 193 4.32 6.33 -2.62
C PHE A 193 5.52 7.26 -2.75
N ILE A 194 6.52 7.09 -1.90
CA ILE A 194 7.83 7.71 -2.03
C ILE A 194 8.90 6.63 -1.85
N GLY A 195 9.84 6.58 -2.79
CA GLY A 195 11.06 5.80 -2.74
C GLY A 195 12.28 6.71 -2.67
N TYR A 196 13.20 6.40 -1.77
CA TYR A 196 14.49 7.04 -1.60
C TYR A 196 15.58 6.02 -1.90
N ASP A 197 16.58 6.39 -2.69
CA ASP A 197 17.76 5.59 -3.02
C ASP A 197 17.42 4.17 -3.49
N MET A 198 16.49 4.11 -4.44
CA MET A 198 16.03 2.89 -5.07
C MET A 198 15.98 3.03 -6.59
N ALA A 199 16.18 1.91 -7.29
CA ALA A 199 16.07 1.89 -8.73
C ALA A 199 14.66 2.28 -9.18
N PHE A 200 14.56 3.10 -10.23
CA PHE A 200 13.28 3.52 -10.80
C PHE A 200 12.39 2.33 -11.16
N GLU A 201 12.96 1.28 -11.77
CA GLU A 201 12.21 0.11 -12.20
C GLU A 201 11.58 -0.65 -11.02
N ASP A 202 12.30 -0.79 -9.90
CA ASP A 202 11.76 -1.42 -8.69
C ASP A 202 10.60 -0.61 -8.12
N ALA A 203 10.73 0.72 -8.10
CA ALA A 203 9.69 1.62 -7.59
C ALA A 203 8.44 1.61 -8.49
N ASP A 204 8.64 1.70 -9.80
CA ASP A 204 7.59 1.69 -10.82
C ASP A 204 6.84 0.34 -10.83
N ASN A 205 7.55 -0.78 -10.70
CA ASN A 205 6.94 -2.10 -10.57
C ASN A 205 6.11 -2.21 -9.28
N ALA A 206 6.63 -1.72 -8.15
CA ALA A 206 5.91 -1.76 -6.87
C ALA A 206 4.59 -0.96 -6.91
N VAL A 207 4.58 0.25 -7.47
CA VAL A 207 3.34 1.05 -7.58
C VAL A 207 2.35 0.45 -8.56
N LYS A 208 2.83 -0.18 -9.65
CA LYS A 208 1.96 -0.93 -10.58
C LYS A 208 1.35 -2.17 -9.93
N ASP A 209 2.07 -2.85 -9.05
CA ASP A 209 1.54 -4.00 -8.31
C ASP A 209 0.48 -3.60 -7.29
N VAL A 210 0.70 -2.51 -6.53
CA VAL A 210 -0.34 -1.91 -5.67
C VAL A 210 -1.55 -1.51 -6.49
N ASN A 211 -1.35 -0.84 -7.63
CA ASN A 211 -2.45 -0.45 -8.51
C ASN A 211 -3.23 -1.65 -9.06
N ARG A 212 -2.53 -2.75 -9.42
CA ARG A 212 -3.18 -3.98 -9.88
C ARG A 212 -4.08 -4.59 -8.81
N ARG A 213 -3.73 -4.46 -7.53
CA ARG A 213 -4.58 -4.89 -6.40
C ARG A 213 -5.80 -4.00 -6.25
N ILE A 214 -5.66 -2.67 -6.40
CA ILE A 214 -6.80 -1.74 -6.45
C ILE A 214 -7.78 -2.11 -7.57
N LEU A 215 -7.27 -2.42 -8.76
CA LEU A 215 -8.11 -2.79 -9.91
C LEU A 215 -8.78 -4.17 -9.77
N ARG A 216 -8.42 -4.96 -8.75
CA ARG A 216 -9.06 -6.24 -8.42
C ARG A 216 -9.99 -6.13 -7.18
N ALA A 217 -9.98 -5.00 -6.48
CA ALA A 217 -10.66 -4.73 -5.23
C ALA A 217 -12.19 -4.54 -5.34
#